data_AF-A0A963TH47-F1
#
_entry.id   AF-A0A963TH47-F1
#
_cell.length_a   1.000
_cell.length_b   1.000
_cell.length_c   1.000
_cell.angle_alpha   90.00
_cell.angle_beta   90.00
_cell.angle_gamma   90.00
#
_symmetry.space_group_name_H-M   'P 1'
#
loop_
_entity.id
_entity.type
_entity.pdbx_description
1 polymer ?
#
loop_
_entity_poly.entity_id
_entity_poly.type
_entity_poly.pdbx_seq_one_letter_code
_entity_poly.pdbx_strand_id
1 'polypeptide(L)'
;EACQGDGVIKIEMHFLPDVYVTCETCKGHRYNRETLEILFKGKSIADVLDMTVEDAQGFFAAVPAIREKMDALMRVGLGYIKVGQ
;
A
#
# COMPACT_ATOMS: atom_id res chain seq x y z
N GLU A 1 -11.67 -5.95 -9.93
CA GLU A 1 -13.11 -6.25 -10.10
C GLU A 1 -13.87 -6.39 -8.78
N ALA A 2 -13.45 -7.22 -7.82
CA ALA A 2 -14.20 -7.42 -6.56
C ALA A 2 -14.24 -6.19 -5.60
N CYS A 3 -13.11 -5.49 -5.42
CA CYS A 3 -13.00 -4.31 -4.56
C CYS A 3 -12.50 -3.07 -5.33
N GLN A 4 -12.51 -3.11 -6.66
CA GLN A 4 -12.04 -2.04 -7.56
C GLN A 4 -10.63 -1.48 -7.27
N GLY A 5 -9.79 -2.19 -6.50
CA GLY A 5 -8.45 -1.74 -6.12
C GLY A 5 -8.37 -1.02 -4.78
N ASP A 6 -9.47 -0.92 -4.05
CA ASP A 6 -9.50 -0.30 -2.71
C ASP A 6 -8.97 -1.25 -1.63
N GLY A 7 -9.00 -2.56 -1.87
CA GLY A 7 -8.62 -3.58 -0.88
C GLY A 7 -9.69 -3.80 0.20
N VAL A 8 -10.71 -2.95 0.22
CA VAL A 8 -11.89 -3.04 1.07
C VAL A 8 -13.16 -3.00 0.21
N ILE A 9 -14.26 -3.52 0.76
CA ILE A 9 -15.59 -3.46 0.17
C ILE A 9 -16.48 -2.69 1.12
N LYS A 10 -17.16 -1.67 0.61
CA LYS A 10 -18.14 -0.87 1.34
C LYS A 10 -19.46 -1.64 1.39
N ILE A 11 -19.97 -1.91 2.59
CA ILE A 11 -21.30 -2.50 2.78
C ILE A 11 -22.23 -1.38 3.27
N GLU A 12 -23.21 -1.06 2.44
CA GLU A 12 -24.21 -0.06 2.79
C GLU A 12 -25.23 -0.63 3.77
N MET A 13 -25.42 0.08 4.88
CA MET A 13 -26.31 -0.31 5.96
C MET A 13 -27.48 0.66 6.00
N HIS A 14 -28.71 0.16 6.04
CA HIS A 14 -29.90 1.01 5.94
C HIS A 14 -30.09 1.98 7.13
N PHE A 15 -29.43 1.72 8.28
CA PHE A 15 -29.63 2.48 9.52
C PHE A 15 -28.34 2.82 10.28
N LEU A 16 -27.20 2.25 9.88
CA LEU A 16 -25.92 2.45 10.54
C LEU A 16 -24.95 3.09 9.55
N PRO A 17 -23.87 3.72 10.04
CA PRO A 17 -22.76 4.13 9.17
C PRO A 17 -22.26 2.94 8.36
N ASP A 18 -21.91 3.22 7.11
CA ASP A 18 -21.36 2.20 6.22
C ASP A 18 -20.10 1.58 6.82
N VAL A 19 -19.98 0.26 6.66
CA VAL A 19 -18.81 -0.48 7.15
C VAL A 19 -17.92 -0.90 5.98
N TYR A 20 -16.62 -0.85 6.21
CA TYR A 20 -15.61 -1.29 5.26
C TYR A 20 -15.06 -2.62 5.73
N VAL A 21 -15.25 -3.66 4.92
CA VAL A 21 -14.70 -4.99 5.18
C VAL A 21 -13.53 -5.26 4.25
N THR A 22 -12.49 -5.91 4.74
CA THR A 22 -11.36 -6.34 3.90
C THR A 22 -11.86 -7.25 2.78
N CYS A 23 -11.43 -6.98 1.55
CA CYS A 23 -11.79 -7.80 0.41
C CYS A 23 -11.22 -9.22 0.57
N GLU A 24 -12.07 -10.25 0.56
CA GLU A 24 -11.64 -11.64 0.72
C GLU A 24 -10.79 -12.14 -0.47
N THR A 25 -11.03 -11.61 -1.67
CA THR A 25 -10.33 -12.03 -2.89
C THR A 25 -8.86 -11.61 -2.90
N CYS A 26 -8.59 -10.32 -2.63
CA CYS A 26 -7.22 -9.81 -2.61
C CYS A 26 -6.62 -9.74 -1.20
N LYS A 27 -7.40 -10.05 -0.16
CA LYS A 27 -6.99 -9.98 1.26
C LYS A 27 -6.41 -8.62 1.67
N GLY A 28 -6.93 -7.55 1.07
CA GLY A 28 -6.42 -6.19 1.30
C GLY A 28 -5.22 -5.78 0.45
N HIS A 29 -4.64 -6.69 -0.36
CA HIS A 29 -3.49 -6.37 -1.21
C HIS A 29 -3.80 -5.53 -2.45
N ARG A 30 -5.09 -5.27 -2.74
CA ARG A 30 -5.56 -4.39 -3.84
C ARG A 30 -5.30 -4.87 -5.28
N TYR A 31 -4.40 -5.82 -5.47
CA TYR A 31 -4.00 -6.34 -6.78
C TYR A 31 -4.38 -7.82 -6.97
N ASN A 32 -4.43 -8.26 -8.23
CA ASN A 32 -4.61 -9.68 -8.59
C ASN A 32 -3.31 -10.48 -8.40
N ARG A 33 -3.41 -11.82 -8.45
CA ARG A 33 -2.28 -12.71 -8.20
C ARG A 33 -1.15 -12.49 -9.22
N GLU A 34 -1.50 -12.33 -10.49
CA GLU A 34 -0.54 -12.15 -11.58
C GLU A 34 0.30 -10.88 -11.38
N THR A 35 -0.30 -9.79 -10.86
CA THR A 35 0.44 -8.55 -10.56
C THR A 35 1.35 -8.72 -9.34
N LEU A 36 0.91 -9.47 -8.31
CA LEU A 36 1.70 -9.72 -7.12
C LEU A 36 2.90 -10.64 -7.36
N GLU A 37 2.86 -11.45 -8.42
CA GLU A 37 3.99 -12.30 -8.85
C GLU A 37 5.13 -11.47 -9.49
N ILE A 38 4.89 -10.20 -9.87
CA ILE A 38 5.94 -9.32 -10.40
C ILE A 38 6.73 -8.70 -9.25
N LEU A 39 8.04 -8.97 -9.24
CA LEU A 39 8.93 -8.56 -8.17
C LEU A 39 9.91 -7.49 -8.62
N PHE A 40 10.08 -6.46 -7.80
CA PHE A 40 11.18 -5.50 -7.88
C PHE A 40 12.10 -5.72 -6.69
N LYS A 41 13.38 -6.03 -6.94
CA LYS A 41 14.36 -6.39 -5.88
C LYS A 41 13.82 -7.43 -4.88
N GLY A 42 13.06 -8.42 -5.39
CA GLY A 42 12.48 -9.49 -4.57
C GLY A 42 11.23 -9.11 -3.77
N LYS A 43 10.64 -7.94 -4.00
CA LYS A 43 9.39 -7.49 -3.36
C LYS A 43 8.31 -7.22 -4.39
N SER A 44 7.09 -7.70 -4.12
CA SER A 44 5.91 -7.36 -4.91
C SER A 44 5.47 -5.92 -4.66
N ILE A 45 4.54 -5.40 -5.47
CA ILE A 45 3.99 -4.06 -5.22
C ILE A 45 3.27 -3.97 -3.86
N ALA A 46 2.62 -5.05 -3.40
CA ALA A 46 1.98 -5.07 -2.09
C ALA A 46 3.03 -4.99 -0.95
N ASP A 47 4.17 -5.69 -1.09
CA ASP A 47 5.26 -5.61 -0.12
C ASP A 47 5.89 -4.21 -0.07
N VAL A 48 5.92 -3.51 -1.22
CA VAL A 48 6.37 -2.12 -1.32
C VAL A 48 5.38 -1.16 -0.67
N LEU A 49 4.08 -1.40 -0.79
CA LEU A 49 3.07 -0.57 -0.13
C LEU A 49 3.00 -0.82 1.38
N ASP A 50 3.38 -2.02 1.84
CA ASP A 50 3.40 -2.40 3.25
C ASP A 50 4.74 -2.11 3.97
N MET A 51 5.75 -1.55 3.31
CA MET A 51 6.95 -1.09 4.01
C MET A 51 6.74 0.29 4.65
N THR A 52 7.52 0.61 5.67
CA THR A 52 7.51 1.96 6.26
C THR A 52 8.17 2.95 5.30
N VAL A 53 7.89 4.25 5.46
CA VAL A 53 8.58 5.31 4.72
C VAL A 53 10.10 5.24 4.94
N GLU A 54 10.53 4.93 6.17
CA GLU A 54 11.95 4.73 6.51
C GLU A 54 12.57 3.56 5.71
N ASP A 55 11.91 2.40 5.69
CA ASP A 55 12.37 1.25 4.89
C ASP A 55 12.39 1.58 3.40
N ALA A 56 11.36 2.28 2.91
CA ALA A 56 11.22 2.69 1.52
C ALA A 56 12.33 3.64 1.08
N GLN A 57 12.71 4.59 1.94
CA GLN A 57 13.81 5.52 1.70
C GLN A 57 15.11 4.76 1.38
N GLY A 58 15.44 3.74 2.19
CA GLY A 58 16.59 2.88 1.95
C GLY A 58 16.43 1.97 0.72
N PHE A 59 15.27 1.35 0.56
CA PHE A 59 14.98 0.44 -0.55
C PHE A 59 15.08 1.12 -1.93
N PHE A 60 14.63 2.39 -2.00
CA PHE A 60 14.68 3.24 -3.19
C PHE A 60 15.88 4.19 -3.24
N ALA A 61 16.96 3.93 -2.49
CA ALA A 61 18.14 4.80 -2.47
C ALA A 61 18.74 5.12 -3.86
N ALA A 62 18.64 4.16 -4.79
CA ALA A 62 19.10 4.27 -6.18
C ALA A 62 18.07 4.88 -7.16
N VAL A 63 16.89 5.28 -6.68
CA VAL A 63 15.80 5.87 -7.48
C VAL A 63 15.45 7.26 -6.91
N PRO A 64 16.15 8.32 -7.37
CA PRO A 64 16.05 9.65 -6.77
C PRO A 64 14.63 10.21 -6.71
N ALA A 65 13.85 10.02 -7.77
CA ALA A 65 12.47 10.54 -7.87
C ALA A 65 11.52 9.98 -6.79
N ILE A 66 11.80 8.79 -6.24
CA ILE A 66 11.03 8.21 -5.14
C ILE A 66 11.67 8.59 -3.81
N ARG A 67 13.00 8.43 -3.71
CA ARG A 67 13.75 8.74 -2.48
C ARG A 67 13.50 10.17 -1.99
N GLU A 68 13.50 11.15 -2.88
CA GLU A 68 13.27 12.56 -2.51
C GLU A 68 11.91 12.79 -1.84
N LYS A 69 10.87 12.04 -2.23
CA LYS A 69 9.55 12.10 -1.60
C LYS A 69 9.57 11.46 -0.21
N MET A 70 10.28 10.33 -0.07
CA MET A 70 10.46 9.68 1.24
C MET A 70 11.29 10.56 2.18
N ASP A 71 12.34 11.22 1.67
CA ASP A 71 13.15 12.17 2.42
C ASP A 71 12.30 13.31 3.00
N ALA A 72 11.33 13.82 2.23
CA ALA A 72 10.42 14.86 2.69
C ALA A 72 9.53 14.37 3.86
N LEU A 73 8.99 13.15 3.76
CA LEU A 73 8.19 12.53 4.82
C LEU A 73 9.02 12.25 6.08
N MET A 74 10.27 11.81 5.92
CA MET A 74 11.20 11.62 7.03
C MET A 74 11.52 12.92 7.77
N ARG A 75 11.69 14.03 7.04
CA ARG A 75 11.97 15.35 7.64
C ARG A 75 10.85 15.87 8.54
N VAL A 76 9.60 15.48 8.28
CA VAL A 76 8.45 15.83 9.11
C VAL A 76 8.15 14.79 10.19
N GLY A 77 9.00 13.77 10.34
CA GLY A 77 8.88 12.74 11.38
C GLY A 77 7.88 11.62 11.06
N LEU A 78 7.46 11.47 9.81
CA LEU A 78 6.48 10.46 9.37
C LEU A 78 7.12 9.13 8.96
N GLY A 79 8.35 8.82 9.40
CA GLY A 79 9.08 7.63 8.93
C GLY A 79 8.38 6.29 9.20
N TYR A 80 7.56 6.22 10.26
CA TYR A 80 6.88 5.01 10.70
C TYR A 80 5.62 4.66 9.92
N ILE A 81 5.08 5.58 9.11
CA ILE A 81 3.85 5.32 8.33
C ILE A 81 4.15 4.38 7.17
N LYS A 82 3.14 3.63 6.72
CA LYS A 82 3.26 2.74 5.56
C LYS A 82 3.17 3.55 4.27
N VAL A 83 3.90 3.14 3.23
CA VAL A 83 3.89 3.83 1.93
C VAL A 83 2.52 3.82 1.26
N GLY A 84 1.77 2.72 1.41
CA GLY A 84 0.45 2.55 0.79
C GLY A 84 -0.74 3.06 1.60
N GLN A 85 -0.49 3.78 2.70
CA GLN A 85 -1.51 4.32 3.59
C GLN A 85 -2.24 5.53 2.98
#